data_AF-A0AAJ8LX79-F1
#
_entry.id   AF-A0AAJ8LX79-F1
#
_cell.length_a   1.000
_cell.length_b   1.000
_cell.length_c   1.000
_cell.angle_alpha   90.00
_cell.angle_beta   90.00
_cell.angle_gamma   90.00
#
_symmetry.space_group_name_H-M   'P 1'
#
loop_
_entity.id
_entity.type
_entity.pdbx_description
1 polymer ?
#
loop_
_entity_poly.entity_id
_entity_poly.type
_entity_poly.pdbx_seq_one_letter_code
_entity_poly.pdbx_strand_id
1 'polypeptide(L)'
;MDAPVHMVFSICQLSKNTSITPTALVAVGDRPSFLPTAKLTRDGYSGGVSVTAGGLGYNKRAIKDSSTWLLQWSYGFANWTANSTESDIFILLGLNVDSQGNSVTLDIPSGNVVVQLAISQDPIYSLSAAYPTLGDTTSSSALIFSPLLYSSPQTQPSYPNYTLPGAQLVIPSASSLMSESLNSSLTTDLSLILIPTNSSPTSLGLDNSVCAINAALNQSSISGVNNTIYQSSEPEWMAIEGREGFRKTWVLEGLQSGTNYTAWLKDGRGVLSRPAWLVTKQEGFACQLVMPSSICPGIGYAAPLPANYTTTATTAGQTYNVSLIRSLPDNLATVITNNLDAFSTSLLSKACGRDLYSHVSSCLDCYNAYRDWLCRMVIPQCGVSDSPSANITSTVTGSSISTIFPSPSTIHRTSSNPRNPSLPAPSYDYDELLPCMSTCNKADRTCPVWLGVRCPKRKVNAAKSYAFVGDDHSFGDGSEDQGVIAADRWGRRWCNG
;
A
#
# COMPACT_ATOMS: atom_id res chain seq x y z
N MET A 1 27.16 20.50 -19.76
CA MET A 1 25.74 20.19 -19.49
C MET A 1 25.56 20.48 -18.03
N ASP A 2 24.96 21.61 -17.71
CA ASP A 2 24.87 22.10 -16.34
C ASP A 2 23.84 21.30 -15.56
N ALA A 3 24.15 21.04 -14.28
CA ALA A 3 23.30 20.24 -13.42
C ALA A 3 22.03 21.03 -13.02
N PRO A 4 20.86 20.36 -12.96
CA PRO A 4 19.63 20.98 -12.53
C PRO A 4 19.66 21.30 -11.02
N VAL A 5 19.06 22.43 -10.64
CA VAL A 5 18.84 22.75 -9.23
C VAL A 5 17.46 22.25 -8.83
N HIS A 6 17.39 21.55 -7.69
CA HIS A 6 16.17 21.10 -7.06
C HIS A 6 15.99 21.82 -5.72
N MET A 7 14.79 22.35 -5.50
CA MET A 7 14.38 22.94 -4.24
C MET A 7 13.15 22.23 -3.70
N VAL A 8 13.17 21.91 -2.41
CA VAL A 8 12.05 21.31 -1.70
C VAL A 8 11.72 22.14 -0.47
N PHE A 9 10.43 22.40 -0.28
CA PHE A 9 9.87 23.15 0.82
C PHE A 9 8.92 22.24 1.61
N SER A 10 9.08 22.21 2.92
CA SER A 10 8.27 21.40 3.84
C SER A 10 7.77 22.28 4.98
N ILE A 11 6.45 22.40 5.17
CA ILE A 11 5.87 23.17 6.28
C ILE A 11 5.92 22.32 7.55
N CYS A 12 6.72 22.73 8.53
CA CYS A 12 6.92 21.97 9.77
C CYS A 12 5.88 22.32 10.82
N GLN A 13 5.42 23.57 10.80
CA GLN A 13 4.44 24.10 11.73
C GLN A 13 3.65 25.22 11.05
N LEU A 14 2.33 25.23 11.25
CA LEU A 14 1.45 26.31 10.84
C LEU A 14 1.26 27.32 11.98
N SER A 15 0.75 28.51 11.62
CA SER A 15 0.29 29.49 12.59
C SER A 15 -0.88 28.96 13.43
N LYS A 16 -1.35 29.69 14.45
CA LYS A 16 -2.56 29.27 15.20
C LYS A 16 -3.79 29.13 14.31
N ASN A 17 -3.87 29.89 13.21
CA ASN A 17 -4.87 29.66 12.19
C ASN A 17 -4.32 28.66 11.16
N THR A 18 -4.66 27.40 11.34
CA THR A 18 -4.18 26.29 10.50
C THR A 18 -4.82 26.25 9.11
N SER A 19 -5.84 27.08 8.85
CA SER A 19 -6.45 27.20 7.52
C SER A 19 -5.60 28.02 6.52
N ILE A 20 -4.61 28.77 7.01
CA ILE A 20 -3.78 29.65 6.19
C ILE A 20 -2.42 28.99 5.96
N THR A 21 -2.06 28.80 4.69
CA THR A 21 -0.73 28.31 4.27
C THR A 21 0.12 29.49 3.77
N PRO A 22 1.45 29.46 3.96
CA PRO A 22 2.33 30.51 3.44
C PRO A 22 2.31 30.54 1.91
N THR A 23 2.41 31.72 1.32
CA THR A 23 2.69 31.87 -0.11
C THR A 23 4.19 31.64 -0.34
N ALA A 24 4.55 30.85 -1.35
CA ALA A 24 5.93 30.64 -1.78
C ALA A 24 6.08 31.00 -3.27
N LEU A 25 6.95 31.96 -3.56
CA LEU A 25 7.27 32.43 -4.89
C LEU A 25 8.77 32.24 -5.16
N VAL A 26 9.11 31.82 -6.37
CA VAL A 26 10.48 31.68 -6.85
C VAL A 26 10.65 32.55 -8.09
N ALA A 27 11.72 33.33 -8.15
CA ALA A 27 12.09 34.13 -9.31
C ALA A 27 13.54 33.84 -9.71
N VAL A 28 13.86 33.91 -11.00
CA VAL A 28 15.17 33.60 -11.56
C VAL A 28 15.68 34.76 -12.42
N GLY A 29 16.94 35.17 -12.26
CA GLY A 29 17.61 36.20 -13.07
C GLY A 29 17.96 37.48 -12.29
N ASP A 30 18.73 38.37 -12.91
CA ASP A 30 19.48 39.46 -12.24
C ASP A 30 18.64 40.52 -11.50
N ARG A 31 17.32 40.58 -11.74
CA ARG A 31 16.39 41.51 -11.09
C ARG A 31 15.06 40.80 -10.80
N PRO A 32 14.89 40.18 -9.62
CA PRO A 32 13.68 39.43 -9.31
C PRO A 32 12.47 40.36 -9.26
N SER A 33 11.45 40.02 -10.04
CA SER A 33 10.13 40.63 -9.95
C SER A 33 9.16 39.56 -9.47
N PHE A 34 8.66 39.70 -8.24
CA PHE A 34 7.64 38.79 -7.71
C PHE A 34 6.22 39.14 -8.22
N LEU A 35 6.10 40.20 -9.05
CA LEU A 35 4.89 40.82 -9.57
C LEU A 35 4.13 39.93 -10.59
N PRO A 36 2.88 39.48 -10.35
CA PRO A 36 2.07 38.67 -11.24
C PRO A 36 1.06 39.68 -11.80
N THR A 37 1.54 40.83 -12.31
CA THR A 37 0.68 41.71 -13.12
C THR A 37 0.29 40.98 -14.42
N ALA A 38 0.85 39.79 -14.62
CA ALA A 38 0.51 38.79 -15.60
C ALA A 38 -0.42 37.70 -15.03
N LYS A 39 -1.33 37.25 -15.89
CA LYS A 39 -2.05 35.99 -15.73
C LYS A 39 -1.05 34.85 -15.48
N LEU A 40 -1.35 33.99 -14.49
CA LEU A 40 -0.57 32.81 -14.17
C LEU A 40 -1.05 31.61 -15.01
N THR A 41 -0.12 30.81 -15.53
CA THR A 41 -0.42 29.56 -16.24
C THR A 41 0.24 28.37 -15.58
N ARG A 42 -0.43 27.22 -15.60
CA ARG A 42 0.09 25.96 -15.10
C ARG A 42 1.41 25.60 -15.80
N ASP A 43 2.42 25.26 -15.03
CA ASP A 43 3.72 24.81 -15.50
C ASP A 43 4.08 23.49 -14.82
N GLY A 44 4.04 22.40 -15.59
CA GLY A 44 4.36 21.06 -15.08
C GLY A 44 5.86 20.73 -15.05
N TYR A 45 6.71 21.58 -15.62
CA TYR A 45 8.14 21.32 -15.76
C TYR A 45 8.94 21.83 -14.56
N SER A 46 8.47 22.90 -13.93
CA SER A 46 9.12 23.48 -12.74
C SER A 46 8.73 22.80 -11.43
N GLY A 47 7.89 21.75 -11.44
CA GLY A 47 7.48 21.02 -10.25
C GLY A 47 6.01 21.18 -9.86
N GLY A 48 5.72 20.91 -8.60
CA GLY A 48 4.39 20.65 -8.05
C GLY A 48 3.97 19.19 -8.21
N VAL A 49 2.87 18.82 -7.55
CA VAL A 49 2.39 17.43 -7.48
C VAL A 49 1.03 17.35 -8.15
N SER A 50 0.92 16.53 -9.20
CA SER A 50 -0.33 16.41 -9.95
C SER A 50 -1.47 15.91 -9.07
N VAL A 51 -2.70 16.32 -9.40
CA VAL A 51 -3.91 15.83 -8.72
C VAL A 51 -4.05 14.31 -8.85
N THR A 52 -3.68 13.76 -10.01
CA THR A 52 -3.69 12.30 -10.24
C THR A 52 -2.66 11.56 -9.38
N ALA A 53 -1.53 12.20 -9.05
CA ALA A 53 -0.54 11.68 -8.11
C ALA A 53 -0.90 11.96 -6.63
N GLY A 54 -2.04 12.62 -6.37
CA GLY A 54 -2.50 12.95 -5.03
C GLY A 54 -2.02 14.27 -4.46
N GLY A 55 -1.56 15.19 -5.31
CA GLY A 55 -1.27 16.57 -4.94
C GLY A 55 -2.41 17.54 -5.22
N LEU A 56 -2.13 18.82 -5.11
CA LEU A 56 -3.09 19.91 -5.38
C LEU A 56 -2.83 20.62 -6.72
N GLY A 57 -1.88 20.13 -7.52
CA GLY A 57 -1.55 20.65 -8.83
C GLY A 57 -0.08 21.02 -9.00
N TYR A 58 0.23 21.43 -10.23
CA TYR A 58 1.57 21.87 -10.61
C TYR A 58 1.77 23.34 -10.27
N ASN A 59 3.03 23.77 -10.24
CA ASN A 59 3.41 25.16 -10.08
C ASN A 59 2.79 26.04 -11.17
N LYS A 60 2.67 27.35 -10.91
CA LYS A 60 2.15 28.31 -11.88
C LYS A 60 3.21 29.33 -12.25
N ARG A 61 3.47 29.50 -13.55
CA ARG A 61 4.44 30.44 -14.11
C ARG A 61 3.75 31.73 -14.57
N ALA A 62 4.39 32.87 -14.35
CA ALA A 62 3.92 34.17 -14.85
C ALA A 62 4.12 34.27 -16.36
N ILE A 63 3.06 34.64 -17.12
CA ILE A 63 3.13 34.69 -18.59
C ILE A 63 4.07 35.79 -19.11
N LYS A 64 4.06 37.00 -18.51
CA LYS A 64 4.80 38.14 -19.05
C LYS A 64 6.29 38.14 -18.67
N ASP A 65 6.60 37.73 -17.45
CA ASP A 65 7.98 37.72 -16.93
C ASP A 65 8.67 36.38 -17.28
N SER A 66 7.90 35.28 -17.29
CA SER A 66 8.39 33.92 -17.56
C SER A 66 9.54 33.46 -16.64
N SER A 67 9.97 34.29 -15.70
CA SER A 67 11.06 34.05 -14.77
C SER A 67 10.57 33.87 -13.33
N THR A 68 9.25 33.94 -13.11
CA THR A 68 8.63 33.88 -11.78
C THR A 68 7.58 32.77 -11.71
N TRP A 69 7.61 32.01 -10.61
CA TRP A 69 6.74 30.88 -10.31
C TRP A 69 6.07 31.06 -8.95
N LEU A 70 4.76 30.80 -8.91
CA LEU A 70 4.01 30.52 -7.70
C LEU A 70 4.03 29.02 -7.45
N LEU A 71 4.60 28.63 -6.32
CA LEU A 71 4.67 27.22 -5.93
C LEU A 71 3.31 26.75 -5.40
N GLN A 72 2.91 25.55 -5.80
CA GLN A 72 1.67 24.95 -5.34
C GLN A 72 1.96 24.00 -4.17
N TRP A 73 1.52 24.38 -2.96
CA TRP A 73 1.54 23.48 -1.82
C TRP A 73 0.62 22.29 -2.04
N SER A 74 1.11 21.10 -1.72
CA SER A 74 0.39 19.83 -1.77
C SER A 74 0.57 19.11 -0.44
N TYR A 75 -0.37 19.35 0.47
CA TYR A 75 -0.36 18.81 1.84
C TYR A 75 0.93 19.11 2.62
N GLY A 76 1.37 20.37 2.63
CA GLY A 76 2.57 20.80 3.34
C GLY A 76 3.90 20.64 2.58
N PHE A 77 3.87 20.07 1.37
CA PHE A 77 5.03 19.93 0.48
C PHE A 77 4.92 20.84 -0.73
N ALA A 78 6.03 21.47 -1.13
CA ALA A 78 6.19 22.09 -2.43
C ALA A 78 7.59 21.82 -2.96
N ASN A 79 7.76 21.80 -4.28
CA ASN A 79 9.06 21.68 -4.91
C ASN A 79 9.17 22.60 -6.11
N TRP A 80 10.41 22.93 -6.45
CA TRP A 80 10.75 23.67 -7.64
C TRP A 80 12.02 23.11 -8.29
N THR A 81 12.09 23.11 -9.61
CA THR A 81 13.29 22.71 -10.34
C THR A 81 13.53 23.60 -11.54
N ALA A 82 14.80 23.86 -11.83
CA ALA A 82 15.23 24.51 -13.06
C ALA A 82 16.58 23.95 -13.53
N ASN A 83 16.73 23.87 -14.84
CA ASN A 83 18.03 23.61 -15.46
C ASN A 83 18.85 24.90 -15.32
N SER A 84 19.94 24.88 -14.57
CA SER A 84 20.69 26.10 -14.30
C SER A 84 21.44 26.57 -15.54
N THR A 85 21.27 27.84 -15.88
CA THR A 85 22.23 28.63 -16.67
C THR A 85 22.47 29.90 -15.88
N GLU A 86 23.52 29.93 -15.06
CA GLU A 86 24.14 31.12 -14.43
C GLU A 86 23.20 32.27 -14.00
N SER A 87 22.07 31.97 -13.35
CA SER A 87 21.10 32.97 -12.94
C SER A 87 20.79 32.87 -11.45
N ASP A 88 20.86 34.00 -10.75
CA ASP A 88 20.49 34.10 -9.34
C ASP A 88 19.04 33.63 -9.10
N ILE A 89 18.80 32.92 -8.00
CA ILE A 89 17.49 32.41 -7.62
C ILE A 89 17.02 33.13 -6.37
N PHE A 90 15.85 33.76 -6.45
CA PHE A 90 15.24 34.53 -5.37
C PHE A 90 13.97 33.85 -4.88
N ILE A 91 13.81 33.80 -3.57
CA ILE A 91 12.68 33.13 -2.91
C ILE A 91 11.95 34.14 -2.03
N LEU A 92 10.64 34.24 -2.20
CA LEU A 92 9.76 35.00 -1.32
C LEU A 92 8.79 34.04 -0.63
N LEU A 93 8.85 34.00 0.70
CA LEU A 93 8.03 33.13 1.54
C LEU A 93 7.38 33.95 2.67
N GLY A 94 6.07 33.82 2.84
CA GLY A 94 5.39 34.38 4.01
C GLY A 94 3.88 34.22 3.98
N LEU A 95 3.21 34.66 5.04
CA LEU A 95 1.75 34.70 5.13
C LEU A 95 1.20 35.95 4.46
N ASN A 96 0.15 35.81 3.64
CA ASN A 96 -0.54 36.93 2.98
C ASN A 96 0.39 37.90 2.25
N VAL A 97 1.53 37.40 1.74
CA VAL A 97 2.45 38.23 0.98
C VAL A 97 1.91 38.33 -0.43
N ASP A 98 1.65 39.55 -0.89
CA ASP A 98 1.48 39.77 -2.31
C ASP A 98 2.81 39.57 -3.01
N SER A 99 2.68 39.58 -4.30
CA SER A 99 3.74 39.61 -5.26
C SER A 99 4.71 40.78 -5.24
N GLN A 100 4.49 41.80 -4.42
CA GLN A 100 5.46 42.87 -4.21
C GLN A 100 6.24 42.65 -2.92
N GLY A 101 6.01 41.54 -2.22
CA GLY A 101 6.57 41.33 -0.89
C GLY A 101 5.79 42.06 0.21
N ASN A 102 4.66 42.69 -0.11
CA ASN A 102 3.87 43.44 0.86
C ASN A 102 2.82 42.52 1.52
N SER A 103 2.51 42.77 2.79
CA SER A 103 1.39 42.10 3.45
C SER A 103 0.05 42.63 2.93
N VAL A 104 -0.82 41.76 2.44
CA VAL A 104 -2.15 42.11 1.86
C VAL A 104 -3.21 42.35 2.93
N THR A 105 -3.01 41.84 4.15
CA THR A 105 -3.95 41.98 5.28
C THR A 105 -3.24 41.95 6.64
N LEU A 106 -3.66 42.84 7.55
CA LEU A 106 -3.09 43.00 8.90
C LEU A 106 -3.57 41.97 9.93
N ASP A 107 -4.56 41.13 9.60
CA ASP A 107 -4.94 39.97 10.43
C ASP A 107 -3.93 38.83 10.24
N ILE A 108 -2.69 39.08 10.67
CA ILE A 108 -1.66 38.05 10.74
C ILE A 108 -2.06 37.13 11.90
N PRO A 109 -2.42 35.86 11.62
CA PRO A 109 -2.79 34.94 12.70
C PRO A 109 -1.61 34.82 13.66
N SER A 110 -1.88 34.94 14.96
CA SER A 110 -0.82 34.80 15.97
C SER A 110 -0.13 33.43 15.86
N GLY A 111 1.19 33.39 16.10
CA GLY A 111 2.01 32.19 15.97
C GLY A 111 2.94 32.23 14.75
N ASN A 112 3.95 31.36 14.75
CA ASN A 112 4.97 31.30 13.70
C ASN A 112 4.66 30.18 12.71
N VAL A 113 4.93 30.41 11.43
CA VAL A 113 5.03 29.34 10.42
C VAL A 113 6.50 28.96 10.29
N VAL A 114 6.80 27.67 10.38
CA VAL A 114 8.14 27.15 10.18
C VAL A 114 8.17 26.35 8.89
N VAL A 115 9.05 26.71 7.97
CA VAL A 115 9.26 26.00 6.71
C VAL A 115 10.72 25.56 6.63
N GLN A 116 10.93 24.28 6.34
CA GLN A 116 12.24 23.75 6.00
C GLN A 116 12.44 23.86 4.49
N LEU A 117 13.58 24.42 4.08
CA LEU A 117 14.04 24.49 2.69
C LEU A 117 15.25 23.57 2.52
N ALA A 118 15.20 22.73 1.49
CA ALA A 118 16.32 21.91 1.04
C ALA A 118 16.65 22.26 -0.42
N ILE A 119 17.94 22.42 -0.72
CA ILE A 119 18.45 22.74 -2.06
C ILE A 119 19.53 21.73 -2.42
N SER A 120 19.47 21.17 -3.62
CA SER A 120 20.31 20.06 -4.02
C SER A 120 20.43 19.94 -5.55
N GLN A 121 21.47 19.26 -6.01
CA GLN A 121 21.64 18.90 -7.44
C GLN A 121 20.85 17.64 -7.82
N ASP A 122 20.55 16.78 -6.83
CA ASP A 122 19.67 15.62 -6.98
C ASP A 122 18.39 15.83 -6.17
N PRO A 123 17.24 15.26 -6.54
CA PRO A 123 15.99 15.45 -5.80
C PRO A 123 15.99 14.73 -4.43
N ILE A 124 16.39 15.44 -3.37
CA ILE A 124 16.27 15.00 -1.97
C ILE A 124 14.93 15.41 -1.37
N TYR A 125 14.46 14.70 -0.33
CA TYR A 125 13.19 14.98 0.37
C TYR A 125 11.96 15.12 -0.54
N SER A 126 12.02 14.55 -1.75
CA SER A 126 10.91 14.60 -2.71
C SER A 126 9.80 13.62 -2.32
N LEU A 127 8.69 13.61 -3.08
CA LEU A 127 7.60 12.67 -2.87
C LEU A 127 7.63 11.53 -3.88
N SER A 128 7.31 10.33 -3.39
CA SER A 128 6.96 9.18 -4.21
C SER A 128 5.45 9.05 -4.29
N ALA A 129 4.93 8.66 -5.46
CA ALA A 129 3.53 8.27 -5.62
C ALA A 129 3.22 6.90 -4.95
N ALA A 130 4.26 6.14 -4.60
CA ALA A 130 4.14 4.86 -3.93
C ALA A 130 3.66 5.03 -2.49
N TYR A 131 3.11 3.97 -1.90
CA TYR A 131 2.61 3.94 -0.52
C TYR A 131 2.86 2.55 0.09
N PRO A 132 3.10 2.45 1.41
CA PRO A 132 3.14 1.16 2.08
C PRO A 132 1.82 0.42 1.91
N THR A 133 1.89 -0.88 1.64
CA THR A 133 0.72 -1.76 1.51
C THR A 133 0.43 -2.39 2.87
N LEU A 134 -0.81 -2.27 3.36
CA LEU A 134 -1.24 -2.96 4.57
C LEU A 134 -1.53 -4.44 4.26
N GLY A 135 -0.86 -5.36 4.93
CA GLY A 135 -1.26 -6.77 4.96
C GLY A 135 -2.55 -6.92 5.75
N ASP A 136 -2.42 -6.90 7.08
CA ASP A 136 -3.54 -6.91 8.02
C ASP A 136 -3.09 -6.45 9.42
N THR A 137 -4.04 -6.31 10.34
CA THR A 137 -3.81 -5.94 11.74
C THR A 137 -4.40 -6.97 12.71
N THR A 138 -3.91 -6.97 13.94
CA THR A 138 -4.60 -7.57 15.10
C THR A 138 -5.10 -6.44 16.01
N SER A 139 -5.44 -6.74 17.26
CA SER A 139 -5.69 -5.71 18.27
C SER A 139 -4.44 -4.90 18.64
N SER A 140 -3.24 -5.46 18.51
CA SER A 140 -1.99 -4.80 18.97
C SER A 140 -0.85 -4.80 17.96
N SER A 141 -1.00 -5.46 16.81
CA SER A 141 0.03 -5.59 15.80
C SER A 141 -0.45 -5.25 14.39
N ALA A 142 0.52 -4.96 13.52
CA ALA A 142 0.28 -4.67 12.11
C ALA A 142 1.36 -5.30 11.23
N LEU A 143 0.94 -5.86 10.10
CA LEU A 143 1.82 -6.36 9.04
C LEU A 143 1.77 -5.38 7.87
N ILE A 144 2.91 -4.80 7.52
CA ILE A 144 3.04 -3.77 6.48
C ILE A 144 4.12 -4.19 5.48
N PHE A 145 3.85 -3.98 4.20
CA PHE A 145 4.78 -4.24 3.10
C PHE A 145 5.18 -2.93 2.43
N SER A 146 6.39 -2.91 1.85
CA SER A 146 6.76 -1.85 0.92
C SER A 146 5.92 -1.92 -0.35
N PRO A 147 5.87 -0.85 -1.15
CA PRO A 147 5.56 -0.97 -2.58
C PRO A 147 6.41 -2.04 -3.25
N LEU A 148 5.98 -2.49 -4.43
CA LEU A 148 6.78 -3.37 -5.28
C LEU A 148 8.11 -2.69 -5.62
N LEU A 149 9.23 -3.24 -5.15
CA LEU A 149 10.57 -2.71 -5.42
C LEU A 149 11.13 -3.27 -6.72
N TYR A 150 11.04 -4.60 -6.88
CA TYR A 150 11.41 -5.28 -8.11
C TYR A 150 10.27 -6.20 -8.55
N SER A 151 9.77 -5.98 -9.76
CA SER A 151 8.85 -6.86 -10.44
C SER A 151 9.61 -8.10 -10.86
N SER A 152 9.17 -9.26 -10.39
CA SER A 152 9.78 -10.54 -10.77
C SER A 152 8.67 -11.54 -11.04
N PRO A 153 7.89 -11.32 -12.12
CA PRO A 153 6.91 -12.29 -12.55
C PRO A 153 7.62 -13.59 -12.94
N GLN A 154 7.01 -14.73 -12.62
CA GLN A 154 7.58 -16.02 -12.99
C GLN A 154 7.76 -16.14 -14.50
N THR A 155 8.94 -16.56 -14.95
CA THR A 155 9.23 -16.77 -16.37
C THR A 155 8.42 -17.93 -16.91
N GLN A 156 7.68 -17.71 -18.00
CA GLN A 156 6.89 -18.75 -18.64
C GLN A 156 7.80 -19.86 -19.18
N PRO A 157 7.61 -21.12 -18.76
CA PRO A 157 8.36 -22.25 -19.30
C PRO A 157 8.03 -22.43 -20.78
N SER A 158 9.01 -22.89 -21.56
CA SER A 158 8.89 -23.06 -23.01
C SER A 158 9.09 -24.51 -23.43
N TYR A 159 8.37 -24.93 -24.47
CA TYR A 159 8.56 -26.25 -25.07
C TYR A 159 9.97 -26.36 -25.70
N PRO A 160 10.67 -27.51 -25.59
CA PRO A 160 10.22 -28.79 -25.05
C PRO A 160 10.42 -28.99 -23.54
N ASN A 161 11.20 -28.14 -22.87
CA ASN A 161 11.51 -28.28 -21.45
C ASN A 161 10.49 -27.51 -20.60
N TYR A 162 9.30 -28.09 -20.44
CA TYR A 162 8.21 -27.47 -19.69
C TYR A 162 8.11 -28.06 -18.28
N THR A 163 8.69 -27.37 -17.30
CA THR A 163 8.61 -27.73 -15.89
C THR A 163 7.81 -26.69 -15.12
N LEU A 164 6.81 -27.14 -14.38
CA LEU A 164 6.11 -26.30 -13.40
C LEU A 164 6.97 -26.14 -12.14
N PRO A 165 6.86 -25.00 -11.43
CA PRO A 165 7.50 -24.86 -10.14
C PRO A 165 6.95 -25.89 -9.15
N GLY A 166 7.79 -26.39 -8.24
CA GLY A 166 7.36 -27.27 -7.17
C GLY A 166 6.41 -26.58 -6.18
N ALA A 167 5.75 -27.36 -5.32
CA ALA A 167 4.84 -26.82 -4.31
C ALA A 167 5.52 -25.78 -3.39
N GLN A 168 6.78 -26.05 -3.03
CA GLN A 168 7.68 -25.10 -2.36
C GLN A 168 8.47 -24.34 -3.42
N LEU A 169 8.27 -23.02 -3.50
CA LEU A 169 8.98 -22.18 -4.46
C LEU A 169 10.45 -22.03 -4.10
N VAL A 170 11.30 -22.13 -5.13
CA VAL A 170 12.71 -21.72 -5.04
C VAL A 170 12.76 -20.22 -5.31
N ILE A 171 12.89 -19.44 -4.25
CA ILE A 171 12.91 -17.97 -4.32
C ILE A 171 14.34 -17.50 -4.63
N PRO A 172 14.57 -16.69 -5.68
CA PRO A 172 15.88 -16.12 -5.93
C PRO A 172 16.26 -15.13 -4.83
N SER A 173 17.56 -15.08 -4.49
CA SER A 173 18.08 -14.09 -3.53
C SER A 173 17.94 -12.68 -4.09
N ALA A 174 17.56 -11.70 -3.26
CA ALA A 174 17.47 -10.30 -3.70
C ALA A 174 18.79 -9.75 -4.24
N SER A 175 19.92 -10.31 -3.80
CA SER A 175 21.27 -9.96 -4.28
C SER A 175 21.44 -10.13 -5.81
N SER A 176 20.65 -10.99 -6.46
CA SER A 176 20.68 -11.16 -7.92
C SER A 176 19.99 -10.02 -8.68
N LEU A 177 19.30 -9.11 -7.98
CA LEU A 177 18.53 -8.00 -8.56
C LEU A 177 19.27 -6.67 -8.47
N MET A 178 20.50 -6.65 -7.95
CA MET A 178 21.26 -5.41 -7.74
C MET A 178 21.54 -4.64 -9.04
N SER A 179 21.44 -5.29 -10.20
CA SER A 179 21.56 -4.68 -11.53
C SER A 179 20.23 -4.28 -12.18
N GLU A 180 19.10 -4.66 -11.60
CA GLU A 180 17.77 -4.37 -12.14
C GLU A 180 17.28 -2.97 -11.75
N SER A 181 16.48 -2.36 -12.61
CA SER A 181 15.85 -1.07 -12.32
C SER A 181 14.71 -1.23 -11.32
N LEU A 182 14.60 -0.30 -10.36
CA LEU A 182 13.50 -0.28 -9.39
C LEU A 182 12.15 0.05 -10.06
N ASN A 183 11.09 -0.62 -9.62
CA ASN A 183 9.69 -0.33 -9.99
C ASN A 183 9.05 0.79 -9.16
N SER A 184 9.82 1.41 -8.26
CA SER A 184 9.40 2.49 -7.38
C SER A 184 10.39 3.65 -7.47
N SER A 185 9.93 4.87 -7.22
CA SER A 185 10.83 6.02 -7.09
C SER A 185 11.59 6.04 -5.75
N LEU A 186 11.20 5.17 -4.81
CA LEU A 186 11.90 4.92 -3.56
C LEU A 186 13.05 3.94 -3.75
N THR A 187 14.16 4.13 -3.03
CA THR A 187 15.26 3.14 -2.99
C THR A 187 14.94 1.91 -2.14
N THR A 188 15.86 0.94 -2.10
CA THR A 188 15.75 -0.25 -1.23
C THR A 188 16.10 0.05 0.23
N ASP A 189 16.80 1.14 0.52
CA ASP A 189 17.04 1.61 1.89
C ASP A 189 15.79 2.33 2.37
N LEU A 190 14.93 1.61 3.10
CA LEU A 190 13.61 2.06 3.52
C LEU A 190 13.48 2.00 5.04
N SER A 191 12.95 3.08 5.60
CA SER A 191 12.49 3.18 6.96
C SER A 191 10.98 3.36 7.01
N LEU A 192 10.32 2.63 7.92
CA LEU A 192 8.90 2.78 8.18
C LEU A 192 8.69 3.86 9.25
N ILE A 193 7.76 4.76 8.99
CA ILE A 193 7.24 5.75 9.95
C ILE A 193 5.81 5.34 10.25
N LEU A 194 5.45 5.23 11.52
CA LEU A 194 4.10 4.94 11.98
C LEU A 194 3.77 5.91 13.12
N ILE A 195 2.63 6.59 13.04
CA ILE A 195 2.17 7.55 14.05
C ILE A 195 0.65 7.36 14.24
N PRO A 196 0.10 7.39 15.46
CA PRO A 196 -1.35 7.45 15.67
C PRO A 196 -1.94 8.63 14.91
N THR A 197 -2.97 8.41 14.09
CA THR A 197 -3.47 9.41 13.14
C THR A 197 -3.87 10.73 13.81
N ASN A 198 -4.41 10.69 15.02
CA ASN A 198 -4.79 11.87 15.81
C ASN A 198 -3.59 12.73 16.26
N SER A 199 -2.41 12.13 16.41
CA SER A 199 -1.15 12.80 16.75
C SER A 199 -0.26 13.08 15.52
N SER A 200 -0.73 12.67 14.35
CA SER A 200 -0.03 12.87 13.08
C SER A 200 -0.41 14.21 12.43
N PRO A 201 0.39 14.70 11.47
CA PRO A 201 0.09 15.94 10.74
C PRO A 201 -1.15 15.88 9.82
N THR A 202 -1.86 14.75 9.75
CA THR A 202 -3.02 14.55 8.87
C THR A 202 -4.15 15.54 9.15
N SER A 203 -4.45 15.84 10.41
CA SER A 203 -5.52 16.80 10.77
C SER A 203 -5.22 18.24 10.33
N LEU A 204 -3.95 18.55 10.09
CA LEU A 204 -3.47 19.84 9.60
C LEU A 204 -3.31 19.87 8.07
N GLY A 205 -3.58 18.74 7.39
CA GLY A 205 -3.32 18.59 5.96
C GLY A 205 -1.84 18.70 5.62
N LEU A 206 -0.95 18.23 6.48
CA LEU A 206 0.51 18.27 6.30
C LEU A 206 1.11 16.88 6.02
N ASP A 207 0.31 15.97 5.45
CA ASP A 207 0.66 14.55 5.21
C ASP A 207 1.84 14.30 4.27
N ASN A 208 2.27 15.31 3.50
CA ASN A 208 3.42 15.22 2.62
C ASN A 208 4.62 16.02 3.16
N SER A 209 4.48 16.69 4.31
CA SER A 209 5.57 17.47 4.90
C SER A 209 6.48 16.58 5.74
N VAL A 210 7.64 16.24 5.19
CA VAL A 210 8.68 15.44 5.87
C VAL A 210 9.01 16.01 7.25
N CYS A 211 9.11 17.34 7.37
CA CYS A 211 9.48 17.93 8.67
C CYS A 211 8.34 17.95 9.68
N ALA A 212 7.08 18.14 9.27
CA ALA A 212 5.94 18.00 10.19
C ALA A 212 5.78 16.56 10.67
N ILE A 213 6.00 15.59 9.77
CA ILE A 213 5.99 14.16 10.10
C ILE A 213 7.11 13.83 11.09
N ASN A 214 8.34 14.30 10.86
CA ASN A 214 9.44 14.07 11.79
C ASN A 214 9.19 14.75 13.15
N ALA A 215 8.60 15.95 13.17
CA ALA A 215 8.24 16.63 14.41
C ALA A 215 7.18 15.85 15.21
N ALA A 216 6.15 15.34 14.54
CA ALA A 216 5.13 14.49 15.14
C ALA A 216 5.72 13.15 15.64
N LEU A 217 6.62 12.55 14.85
CA LEU A 217 7.31 11.31 15.20
C LEU A 217 8.14 11.45 16.48
N ASN A 218 8.86 12.56 16.63
CA ASN A 218 9.67 12.85 17.81
C ASN A 218 8.85 13.02 19.10
N GLN A 219 7.55 13.30 18.97
CA GLN A 219 6.61 13.44 20.09
C GLN A 219 5.78 12.17 20.32
N SER A 220 5.82 11.21 19.40
CA SER A 220 5.01 10.01 19.47
C SER A 220 5.65 8.92 20.32
N SER A 221 4.85 8.27 21.16
CA SER A 221 5.27 7.06 21.87
C SER A 221 5.26 5.81 20.97
N ILE A 222 4.60 5.88 19.82
CA ILE A 222 4.58 4.83 18.80
C ILE A 222 5.40 5.30 17.61
N SER A 223 6.33 4.46 17.15
CA SER A 223 7.10 4.73 15.94
C SER A 223 7.37 3.45 15.18
N GLY A 224 7.62 3.58 13.87
CA GLY A 224 7.99 2.42 13.06
C GLY A 224 9.26 1.74 13.56
N VAL A 225 10.23 2.48 14.08
CA VAL A 225 11.47 1.90 14.62
C VAL A 225 11.24 1.22 15.97
N ASN A 226 10.54 1.88 16.89
CA ASN A 226 10.43 1.40 18.28
C ASN A 226 9.46 0.22 18.43
N ASN A 227 8.46 0.12 17.55
CA ASN A 227 7.42 -0.89 17.62
C ASN A 227 7.67 -2.07 16.67
N THR A 228 8.66 -1.98 15.78
CA THR A 228 8.97 -3.10 14.87
C THR A 228 9.59 -4.26 15.64
N ILE A 229 8.94 -5.42 15.58
CA ILE A 229 9.43 -6.72 16.10
C ILE A 229 10.08 -7.57 15.02
N TYR A 230 9.80 -7.28 13.76
CA TYR A 230 10.39 -7.94 12.60
C TYR A 230 10.48 -6.98 11.42
N GLN A 231 11.65 -6.91 10.82
CA GLN A 231 11.87 -6.25 9.54
C GLN A 231 12.71 -7.17 8.66
N SER A 232 12.33 -7.33 7.39
CA SER A 232 13.18 -8.06 6.45
C SER A 232 14.46 -7.25 6.17
N SER A 233 15.63 -7.90 6.29
CA SER A 233 16.93 -7.28 6.05
C SER A 233 17.09 -6.87 4.58
N GLU A 234 16.68 -7.77 3.69
CA GLU A 234 16.61 -7.57 2.24
C GLU A 234 15.14 -7.64 1.76
N PRO A 235 14.85 -7.16 0.54
CA PRO A 235 13.57 -7.43 -0.10
C PRO A 235 13.35 -8.94 -0.26
N GLU A 236 12.14 -9.42 0.04
CA GLU A 236 11.75 -10.83 -0.11
C GLU A 236 10.72 -10.97 -1.22
N TRP A 237 10.78 -12.06 -1.99
CA TRP A 237 9.82 -12.32 -3.04
C TRP A 237 8.46 -12.75 -2.47
N MET A 238 7.37 -12.14 -2.96
CA MET A 238 6.01 -12.43 -2.56
C MET A 238 5.01 -12.07 -3.66
N ALA A 239 3.74 -12.45 -3.49
CA ALA A 239 2.66 -12.24 -4.45
C ALA A 239 1.49 -11.45 -3.84
N ILE A 240 1.80 -10.33 -3.17
CA ILE A 240 0.81 -9.50 -2.46
C ILE A 240 0.06 -8.59 -3.45
N GLU A 241 -1.28 -8.51 -3.30
CA GLU A 241 -2.19 -7.74 -4.15
C GLU A 241 -2.11 -8.14 -5.63
N GLY A 242 -1.91 -9.43 -5.91
CA GLY A 242 -1.83 -9.95 -7.27
C GLY A 242 -0.57 -9.53 -8.04
N ARG A 243 0.42 -8.92 -7.37
CA ARG A 243 1.70 -8.49 -7.95
C ARG A 243 2.85 -9.33 -7.42
N GLU A 244 3.53 -10.05 -8.31
CA GLU A 244 4.68 -10.88 -8.00
C GLU A 244 5.98 -10.06 -8.01
N GLY A 245 6.73 -10.14 -6.91
CA GLY A 245 8.07 -9.59 -6.85
C GLY A 245 8.53 -9.26 -5.44
N PHE A 246 9.59 -8.47 -5.37
CA PHE A 246 10.35 -8.24 -4.15
C PHE A 246 9.87 -7.01 -3.39
N ARG A 247 9.63 -7.20 -2.08
CA ARG A 247 9.17 -6.16 -1.15
C ARG A 247 9.87 -6.30 0.19
N LYS A 248 9.99 -5.21 0.93
CA LYS A 248 10.36 -5.25 2.35
C LYS A 248 9.12 -5.45 3.22
N THR A 249 9.29 -6.14 4.33
CA THR A 249 8.21 -6.44 5.29
C THR A 249 8.53 -5.86 6.66
N TRP A 250 7.51 -5.31 7.32
CA TRP A 250 7.56 -4.89 8.71
C TRP A 250 6.41 -5.52 9.49
N VAL A 251 6.71 -6.02 10.69
CA VAL A 251 5.69 -6.39 11.68
C VAL A 251 5.90 -5.52 12.90
N LEU A 252 4.84 -4.80 13.28
CA LEU A 252 4.82 -3.91 14.43
C LEU A 252 4.00 -4.51 15.56
N GLU A 253 4.35 -4.21 16.80
CA GLU A 253 3.67 -4.64 18.02
C GLU A 253 3.53 -3.49 19.02
N GLY A 254 2.68 -3.65 20.03
CA GLY A 254 2.46 -2.64 21.06
C GLY A 254 1.58 -1.48 20.58
N LEU A 255 0.80 -1.71 19.54
CA LEU A 255 -0.24 -0.80 19.09
C LEU A 255 -1.45 -0.89 20.02
N GLN A 256 -2.23 0.18 20.08
CA GLN A 256 -3.48 0.24 20.83
C GLN A 256 -4.61 -0.34 19.97
N SER A 257 -5.53 -1.08 20.56
CA SER A 257 -6.69 -1.66 19.85
C SER A 257 -7.66 -0.60 19.37
N GLY A 258 -8.36 -0.87 18.27
CA GLY A 258 -9.38 0.03 17.71
C GLY A 258 -8.87 1.42 17.32
N THR A 259 -7.56 1.56 17.07
CA THR A 259 -6.90 2.86 16.91
C THR A 259 -6.44 3.06 15.46
N ASN A 260 -6.65 4.28 14.94
CA ASN A 260 -6.20 4.68 13.62
C ASN A 260 -4.72 5.09 13.64
N TYR A 261 -3.95 4.56 12.71
CA TYR A 261 -2.57 4.94 12.48
C TYR A 261 -2.34 5.37 11.03
N THR A 262 -1.39 6.27 10.85
CA THR A 262 -0.91 6.69 9.54
C THR A 262 0.54 6.23 9.38
N ALA A 263 0.82 5.60 8.25
CA ALA A 263 2.12 5.03 7.91
C ALA A 263 2.72 5.70 6.67
N TRP A 264 4.04 5.92 6.71
CA TRP A 264 4.83 6.39 5.58
C TRP A 264 6.10 5.55 5.45
N LEU A 265 6.66 5.52 4.24
CA LEU A 265 8.02 5.06 4.01
C LEU A 265 8.90 6.26 3.68
N LYS A 266 10.11 6.24 4.22
CA LYS A 266 11.15 7.21 3.90
C LYS A 266 12.40 6.47 3.47
N ASP A 267 12.95 6.86 2.32
CA ASP A 267 14.18 6.27 1.81
C ASP A 267 15.45 6.97 2.31
N GLY A 268 16.64 6.41 2.03
CA GLY A 268 17.93 6.97 2.44
C GLY A 268 18.23 8.39 1.93
N ARG A 269 17.56 8.86 0.86
CA ARG A 269 17.65 10.25 0.34
C ARG A 269 16.60 11.17 0.97
N GLY A 270 15.76 10.62 1.85
CA GLY A 270 14.64 11.30 2.47
C GLY A 270 13.40 11.40 1.59
N VAL A 271 13.34 10.72 0.44
CA VAL A 271 12.13 10.67 -0.40
C VAL A 271 11.03 9.98 0.39
N LEU A 272 9.87 10.62 0.44
CA LEU A 272 8.74 10.20 1.27
C LEU A 272 7.65 9.56 0.41
N SER A 273 7.09 8.44 0.85
CA SER A 273 5.90 7.85 0.23
C SER A 273 4.65 8.68 0.50
N ARG A 274 3.58 8.39 -0.22
CA ARG A 274 2.24 8.81 0.21
C ARG A 274 1.86 8.11 1.53
N PRO A 275 0.98 8.72 2.35
CA PRO A 275 0.44 8.06 3.52
C PRO A 275 -0.39 6.82 3.15
N ALA A 276 -0.29 5.81 4.00
CA ALA A 276 -1.24 4.71 4.09
C ALA A 276 -1.92 4.77 5.46
N TRP A 277 -3.22 4.47 5.51
CA TRP A 277 -3.98 4.45 6.75
C TRP A 277 -4.30 3.02 7.14
N LEU A 278 -4.26 2.75 8.43
CA LEU A 278 -4.61 1.44 8.98
C LEU A 278 -5.33 1.62 10.30
N VAL A 279 -6.14 0.61 10.64
CA VAL A 279 -6.87 0.53 11.91
C VAL A 279 -6.53 -0.80 12.55
N THR A 280 -6.12 -0.77 13.81
CA THR A 280 -6.01 -2.00 14.60
C THR A 280 -7.40 -2.51 14.93
N LYS A 281 -7.54 -3.83 15.00
CA LYS A 281 -8.81 -4.45 15.34
C LYS A 281 -9.16 -4.20 16.82
N GLN A 282 -10.40 -4.48 17.18
CA GLN A 282 -10.86 -4.32 18.56
C GLN A 282 -10.15 -5.29 19.50
N GLU A 283 -10.13 -4.95 20.79
CA GLU A 283 -9.62 -5.85 21.83
C GLU A 283 -10.37 -7.20 21.78
N GLY A 284 -9.64 -8.29 22.00
CA GLY A 284 -10.21 -9.65 21.89
C GLY A 284 -10.20 -10.26 20.49
N PHE A 285 -9.68 -9.57 19.47
CA PHE A 285 -9.45 -10.19 18.17
C PHE A 285 -8.45 -11.36 18.27
N ALA A 286 -8.91 -12.58 17.98
CA ALA A 286 -8.19 -13.81 18.32
C ALA A 286 -7.17 -14.29 17.27
N CYS A 287 -7.23 -13.81 16.03
CA CYS A 287 -6.42 -14.32 14.94
C CYS A 287 -5.01 -13.73 14.89
N GLN A 288 -4.09 -14.50 14.34
CA GLN A 288 -2.65 -14.23 14.37
C GLN A 288 -2.15 -13.79 13.00
N LEU A 289 -1.18 -12.87 12.95
CA LEU A 289 -0.57 -12.45 11.69
C LEU A 289 0.22 -13.61 11.07
N VAL A 290 -0.05 -13.91 9.80
CA VAL A 290 0.67 -14.90 9.01
C VAL A 290 1.48 -14.19 7.94
N MET A 291 2.77 -14.52 7.86
CA MET A 291 3.65 -13.98 6.83
C MET A 291 3.59 -14.78 5.53
N PRO A 292 3.94 -14.16 4.39
CA PRO A 292 4.14 -14.87 3.14
C PRO A 292 5.17 -15.98 3.30
N SER A 293 4.93 -17.10 2.63
CA SER A 293 5.87 -18.22 2.58
C SER A 293 6.13 -18.63 1.14
N SER A 294 7.16 -19.44 0.92
CA SER A 294 7.46 -20.06 -0.37
C SER A 294 6.40 -21.08 -0.83
N ILE A 295 5.54 -21.58 0.07
CA ILE A 295 4.38 -22.40 -0.31
C ILE A 295 3.23 -21.49 -0.76
N CYS A 296 2.95 -20.46 0.04
CA CYS A 296 1.83 -19.54 -0.13
C CYS A 296 2.31 -18.08 -0.12
N PRO A 297 2.81 -17.56 -1.26
CA PRO A 297 3.42 -16.24 -1.33
C PRO A 297 2.41 -15.07 -1.33
N GLY A 298 1.13 -15.36 -1.55
CA GLY A 298 0.05 -14.37 -1.51
C GLY A 298 -0.60 -14.18 -0.13
N ILE A 299 -0.15 -14.91 0.89
CA ILE A 299 -0.73 -14.88 2.24
C ILE A 299 0.04 -13.90 3.09
N GLY A 300 -0.61 -12.84 3.56
CA GLY A 300 0.01 -11.78 4.35
C GLY A 300 -1.02 -11.09 5.23
N TYR A 301 -1.76 -11.87 6.01
CA TYR A 301 -2.94 -11.41 6.75
C TYR A 301 -3.16 -12.17 8.06
N ALA A 302 -4.12 -11.73 8.87
CA ALA A 302 -4.48 -12.43 10.10
C ALA A 302 -5.30 -13.69 9.79
N ALA A 303 -4.93 -14.84 10.35
CA ALA A 303 -5.59 -16.12 10.11
C ALA A 303 -5.86 -16.87 11.42
N PRO A 304 -6.83 -17.81 11.45
CA PRO A 304 -7.23 -18.51 12.66
C PRO A 304 -6.28 -19.69 12.94
N LEU A 305 -4.99 -19.41 13.10
CA LEU A 305 -3.96 -20.41 13.38
C LEU A 305 -3.62 -20.46 14.88
N PRO A 306 -3.23 -21.63 15.42
CA PRO A 306 -2.83 -21.74 16.81
C PRO A 306 -1.75 -20.71 17.15
N ALA A 307 -1.99 -19.92 18.19
CA ALA A 307 -1.03 -18.94 18.65
C ALA A 307 0.22 -19.64 19.20
N ASN A 308 1.39 -19.24 18.72
CA ASN A 308 2.68 -19.65 19.28
C ASN A 308 3.39 -18.42 19.82
N TYR A 309 3.03 -18.10 21.05
CA TYR A 309 3.51 -16.93 21.77
C TYR A 309 5.01 -17.04 22.03
N THR A 310 5.75 -16.10 21.46
CA THR A 310 7.19 -15.95 21.65
C THR A 310 7.48 -14.57 22.19
N THR A 311 8.36 -14.51 23.17
CA THR A 311 8.85 -13.24 23.69
C THR A 311 9.84 -12.65 22.68
N THR A 312 9.46 -11.56 22.02
CA THR A 312 10.27 -10.88 21.00
C THR A 312 10.55 -9.45 21.45
N ALA A 313 11.80 -9.02 21.32
CA ALA A 313 12.18 -7.63 21.54
C ALA A 313 12.04 -6.82 20.24
N THR A 314 11.58 -5.58 20.33
CA THR A 314 11.63 -4.62 19.23
C THR A 314 13.05 -4.14 18.99
N THR A 315 13.26 -3.46 17.87
CA THR A 315 14.52 -2.78 17.56
C THR A 315 14.96 -1.79 18.66
N ALA A 316 14.01 -1.24 19.44
CA ALA A 316 14.28 -0.33 20.55
C ALA A 316 14.44 -1.04 21.92
N GLY A 317 14.44 -2.38 21.95
CA GLY A 317 14.64 -3.17 23.18
C GLY A 317 13.39 -3.35 24.05
N GLN A 318 12.22 -2.89 23.62
CA GLN A 318 10.94 -3.18 24.27
C GLN A 318 10.57 -4.65 24.01
N THR A 319 10.09 -5.37 25.02
CA THR A 319 9.78 -6.79 24.87
C THR A 319 8.28 -7.03 24.86
N TYR A 320 7.80 -7.79 23.89
CA TYR A 320 6.39 -8.15 23.74
C TYR A 320 6.22 -9.66 23.65
N ASN A 321 5.08 -10.15 24.12
CA ASN A 321 4.67 -11.52 23.83
C ASN A 321 3.85 -11.54 22.55
N VAL A 322 4.41 -12.11 21.48
CA VAL A 322 3.87 -11.97 20.13
C VAL A 322 3.61 -13.33 19.53
N SER A 323 2.54 -13.44 18.76
CA SER A 323 2.23 -14.63 17.98
C SER A 323 2.22 -14.26 16.50
N LEU A 324 3.42 -14.34 15.91
CA LEU A 324 3.67 -14.11 14.49
C LEU A 324 3.98 -15.45 13.81
N ILE A 325 3.16 -15.85 12.85
CA ILE A 325 3.34 -17.12 12.13
C ILE A 325 4.24 -16.89 10.92
N ARG A 326 5.52 -17.24 11.06
CA ARG A 326 6.52 -17.14 9.97
C ARG A 326 6.59 -18.37 9.08
N SER A 327 6.21 -19.52 9.63
CA SER A 327 6.15 -20.80 8.92
C SER A 327 4.80 -21.43 9.17
N LEU A 328 4.20 -21.99 8.11
CA LEU A 328 2.92 -22.68 8.22
C LEU A 328 3.07 -23.94 9.10
N PRO A 329 2.08 -24.26 9.95
CA PRO A 329 2.04 -25.53 10.66
C PRO A 329 2.13 -26.72 9.69
N ASP A 330 2.88 -27.77 10.06
CA ASP A 330 3.20 -28.91 9.20
C ASP A 330 1.96 -29.59 8.58
N ASN A 331 0.87 -29.68 9.35
CA ASN A 331 -0.39 -30.25 8.88
C ASN A 331 -1.00 -29.44 7.74
N LEU A 332 -0.93 -28.10 7.79
CA LEU A 332 -1.42 -27.24 6.72
C LEU A 332 -0.47 -27.23 5.53
N ALA A 333 0.83 -27.13 5.80
CA ALA A 333 1.87 -27.19 4.78
C ALA A 333 1.76 -28.50 3.97
N THR A 334 1.54 -29.63 4.64
CA THR A 334 1.36 -30.95 4.01
C THR A 334 0.11 -31.02 3.14
N VAL A 335 -1.02 -30.49 3.62
CA VAL A 335 -2.24 -30.44 2.80
C VAL A 335 -2.03 -29.64 1.53
N ILE A 336 -1.42 -28.45 1.65
CA ILE A 336 -1.21 -27.56 0.51
C ILE A 336 -0.22 -28.19 -0.48
N THR A 337 0.92 -28.68 0.00
CA THR A 337 1.96 -29.28 -0.84
C THR A 337 1.49 -30.53 -1.57
N ASN A 338 0.81 -31.46 -0.88
CA ASN A 338 0.26 -32.66 -1.51
C ASN A 338 -0.78 -32.33 -2.62
N ASN A 339 -1.65 -31.35 -2.37
CA ASN A 339 -2.64 -30.94 -3.38
C ASN A 339 -1.97 -30.23 -4.57
N LEU A 340 -0.95 -29.40 -4.33
CA LEU A 340 -0.16 -28.76 -5.39
C LEU A 340 0.60 -29.78 -6.24
N ASP A 341 1.21 -30.79 -5.64
CA ASP A 341 1.95 -31.83 -6.36
C ASP A 341 1.02 -32.74 -7.18
N ALA A 342 -0.13 -33.13 -6.60
CA ALA A 342 -1.16 -33.88 -7.31
C ALA A 342 -1.75 -33.08 -8.47
N PHE A 343 -1.99 -31.78 -8.27
CA PHE A 343 -2.50 -30.89 -9.30
C PHE A 343 -1.48 -30.68 -10.43
N SER A 344 -0.19 -30.47 -10.09
CA SER A 344 0.91 -30.37 -11.05
C SER A 344 1.00 -31.64 -11.92
N THR A 345 1.00 -32.82 -11.28
CA THR A 345 1.02 -34.11 -11.97
C THR A 345 -0.16 -34.27 -12.92
N SER A 346 -1.36 -33.89 -12.45
CA SER A 346 -2.56 -33.94 -13.26
C SER A 346 -2.43 -33.01 -14.46
N LEU A 347 -2.11 -31.73 -14.25
CA LEU A 347 -1.96 -30.69 -15.27
C LEU A 347 -0.95 -31.08 -16.35
N LEU A 348 0.18 -31.68 -15.96
CA LEU A 348 1.24 -32.15 -16.86
C LEU A 348 0.92 -33.45 -17.61
N SER A 349 -0.18 -34.15 -17.29
CA SER A 349 -0.60 -35.35 -18.03
C SER A 349 -1.01 -35.08 -19.48
N LYS A 350 -1.23 -33.80 -19.83
CA LYS A 350 -1.41 -33.31 -21.19
C LYS A 350 -0.26 -32.36 -21.56
N ALA A 351 -0.01 -32.19 -22.86
CA ALA A 351 1.15 -31.43 -23.34
C ALA A 351 1.05 -29.92 -22.99
N CYS A 352 1.59 -29.55 -21.84
CA CYS A 352 1.90 -28.17 -21.50
C CYS A 352 3.03 -27.61 -22.40
N GLY A 353 3.07 -26.29 -22.59
CA GLY A 353 4.06 -25.62 -23.46
C GLY A 353 3.65 -25.55 -24.93
N ARG A 354 2.57 -26.23 -25.30
CA ARG A 354 1.77 -25.89 -26.48
C ARG A 354 0.47 -25.19 -26.10
N ASP A 355 0.07 -25.32 -24.84
CA ASP A 355 -1.09 -24.68 -24.19
C ASP A 355 -2.37 -24.71 -25.04
N LEU A 356 -2.59 -25.80 -25.77
CA LEU A 356 -3.67 -25.94 -26.78
C LEU A 356 -5.09 -25.77 -26.22
N TYR A 357 -5.25 -25.75 -24.90
CA TYR A 357 -6.54 -25.54 -24.24
C TYR A 357 -6.92 -24.06 -24.14
N SER A 358 -5.97 -23.12 -24.27
CA SER A 358 -6.20 -21.68 -24.16
C SER A 358 -5.23 -20.87 -25.02
N HIS A 359 -5.72 -19.77 -25.61
CA HIS A 359 -4.87 -18.82 -26.34
C HIS A 359 -4.28 -17.72 -25.46
N VAL A 360 -4.71 -17.63 -24.20
CA VAL A 360 -4.42 -16.50 -23.31
C VAL A 360 -3.96 -16.93 -21.92
N SER A 361 -3.77 -18.24 -21.72
CA SER A 361 -3.34 -18.80 -20.43
C SER A 361 -2.44 -20.00 -20.66
N SER A 362 -1.35 -20.07 -19.90
CA SER A 362 -0.44 -21.20 -19.88
C SER A 362 -0.74 -22.17 -18.74
N CYS A 363 -0.15 -23.37 -18.78
CA CYS A 363 -0.19 -24.26 -17.62
C CYS A 363 0.43 -23.61 -16.36
N LEU A 364 1.47 -22.77 -16.49
CA LEU A 364 2.03 -22.04 -15.35
C LEU A 364 1.01 -21.06 -14.75
N ASP A 365 0.27 -20.34 -15.58
CA ASP A 365 -0.77 -19.43 -15.11
C ASP A 365 -1.85 -20.19 -14.35
N CYS A 366 -2.29 -21.35 -14.88
CA CYS A 366 -3.25 -22.22 -14.21
C CYS A 366 -2.73 -22.72 -12.87
N TYR A 367 -1.48 -23.19 -12.83
CA TYR A 367 -0.84 -23.69 -11.62
C TYR A 367 -0.75 -22.60 -10.53
N ASN A 368 -0.35 -21.38 -10.89
CA ASN A 368 -0.27 -20.26 -9.96
C ASN A 368 -1.65 -19.79 -9.49
N ALA A 369 -2.65 -19.77 -10.37
CA ALA A 369 -4.03 -19.45 -10.00
C ALA A 369 -4.61 -20.49 -9.03
N TYR A 370 -4.35 -21.77 -9.26
CA TYR A 370 -4.74 -22.85 -8.35
C TYR A 370 -4.02 -22.74 -6.99
N ARG A 371 -2.72 -22.41 -6.97
CA ARG A 371 -1.97 -22.19 -5.73
C ARG A 371 -2.57 -21.06 -4.89
N ASP A 372 -2.79 -19.89 -5.48
CA ASP A 372 -3.38 -18.75 -4.76
C ASP A 372 -4.76 -19.10 -4.20
N TRP A 373 -5.60 -19.74 -5.01
CA TRP A 373 -6.89 -20.25 -4.57
C TRP A 373 -6.78 -21.23 -3.40
N LEU A 374 -5.96 -22.27 -3.53
CA LEU A 374 -5.79 -23.30 -2.51
C LEU A 374 -5.27 -22.72 -1.20
N CYS A 375 -4.27 -21.82 -1.25
CA CYS A 375 -3.73 -21.15 -0.07
C CYS A 375 -4.82 -20.37 0.69
N ARG A 376 -5.67 -19.61 0.00
CA ARG A 376 -6.76 -18.85 0.62
C ARG A 376 -7.92 -19.73 1.10
N MET A 377 -8.11 -20.91 0.51
CA MET A 377 -9.08 -21.90 0.99
C MET A 377 -8.61 -22.62 2.26
N VAL A 378 -7.32 -22.94 2.35
CA VAL A 378 -6.73 -23.69 3.48
C VAL A 378 -6.36 -22.77 4.64
N ILE A 379 -6.01 -21.52 4.37
CA ILE A 379 -5.63 -20.50 5.36
C ILE A 379 -6.66 -19.37 5.27
N PRO A 380 -7.81 -19.46 5.96
CA PRO A 380 -8.82 -18.40 5.93
C PRO A 380 -8.27 -17.09 6.49
N GLN A 381 -8.72 -15.96 5.93
CA GLN A 381 -8.45 -14.66 6.53
C GLN A 381 -9.49 -14.37 7.59
N CYS A 382 -9.07 -13.83 8.73
CA CYS A 382 -9.98 -13.35 9.75
C CYS A 382 -10.38 -11.90 9.46
N GLY A 383 -11.68 -11.65 9.47
CA GLY A 383 -12.28 -10.33 9.33
C GLY A 383 -12.73 -9.76 10.68
N VAL A 384 -13.33 -8.59 10.63
CA VAL A 384 -14.10 -8.03 11.74
C VAL A 384 -15.57 -8.32 11.45
N SER A 385 -16.31 -8.81 12.43
CA SER A 385 -17.77 -8.98 12.31
C SER A 385 -18.42 -7.65 11.94
N ASP A 386 -19.41 -7.70 11.05
CA ASP A 386 -20.26 -6.55 10.78
C ASP A 386 -20.87 -6.03 12.10
N SER A 387 -20.47 -4.82 12.50
CA SER A 387 -21.44 -3.94 13.16
C SER A 387 -22.38 -3.44 12.07
N PRO A 388 -23.70 -3.59 12.19
CA PRO A 388 -24.66 -3.09 11.20
C PRO A 388 -24.69 -1.55 11.27
N SER A 389 -23.67 -0.90 10.74
CA SER A 389 -23.60 0.56 10.64
C SER A 389 -22.61 0.97 9.55
N ALA A 390 -23.01 0.78 8.29
CA ALA A 390 -23.42 1.89 7.44
C ALA A 390 -23.63 1.40 6.01
N ASN A 391 -24.89 1.17 5.64
CA ASN A 391 -25.31 1.43 4.27
C ASN A 391 -25.13 2.94 4.03
N ILE A 392 -23.92 3.37 3.68
CA ILE A 392 -23.71 4.73 3.16
C ILE A 392 -24.22 4.72 1.73
N THR A 393 -25.54 4.86 1.58
CA THR A 393 -26.16 5.27 0.33
C THR A 393 -25.89 6.75 0.15
N SER A 394 -24.88 7.10 -0.63
CA SER A 394 -24.76 8.45 -1.20
C SER A 394 -25.30 8.43 -2.62
N THR A 395 -26.42 9.13 -2.81
CA THR A 395 -27.03 9.41 -4.12
C THR A 395 -26.08 10.27 -4.96
N VAL A 396 -25.80 9.86 -6.21
CA VAL A 396 -24.97 10.65 -7.13
C VAL A 396 -25.77 11.04 -8.38
N THR A 397 -26.03 12.34 -8.49
CA THR A 397 -26.23 13.04 -9.75
C THR A 397 -24.92 13.77 -10.08
N GLY A 398 -24.23 13.37 -11.15
CA GLY A 398 -23.23 14.16 -11.88
C GLY A 398 -21.92 14.52 -11.15
N SER A 399 -20.81 13.96 -11.62
CA SER A 399 -19.46 14.55 -11.58
C SER A 399 -18.61 14.51 -10.27
N SER A 400 -18.86 13.59 -9.35
CA SER A 400 -17.90 13.29 -8.26
C SER A 400 -17.83 11.78 -7.98
N ILE A 401 -16.66 11.17 -8.16
CA ILE A 401 -16.41 9.74 -7.90
C ILE A 401 -16.44 9.51 -6.38
N SER A 402 -17.60 9.12 -5.85
CA SER A 402 -17.76 8.50 -4.54
C SER A 402 -17.89 6.99 -4.76
N THR A 403 -16.79 6.25 -4.63
CA THR A 403 -16.82 4.77 -4.63
C THR A 403 -17.34 4.29 -3.29
N ILE A 404 -18.56 3.75 -3.26
CA ILE A 404 -19.07 2.99 -2.09
C ILE A 404 -18.18 1.74 -1.97
N PHE A 405 -17.36 1.68 -0.93
CA PHE A 405 -16.56 0.50 -0.62
C PHE A 405 -17.46 -0.51 0.10
N PRO A 406 -17.55 -1.79 -0.34
CA PRO A 406 -18.47 -2.76 0.26
C PRO A 406 -18.12 -3.06 1.72
N SER A 407 -19.13 -3.48 2.49
CA SER A 407 -18.90 -4.01 3.84
C SER A 407 -18.21 -5.38 3.78
N PRO A 408 -17.42 -5.74 4.81
CA PRO A 408 -16.82 -7.07 4.96
C PRO A 408 -17.82 -8.21 4.84
N SER A 409 -17.61 -9.10 3.89
CA SER A 409 -18.40 -10.34 3.78
C SER A 409 -17.83 -11.38 4.74
N THR A 410 -18.34 -11.38 5.98
CA THR A 410 -17.86 -12.28 7.03
C THR A 410 -18.82 -13.39 7.42
N ILE A 411 -18.30 -14.56 7.77
CA ILE A 411 -19.05 -15.66 8.39
C ILE A 411 -18.43 -16.01 9.74
N HIS A 412 -19.25 -16.07 10.78
CA HIS A 412 -18.81 -16.55 12.08
C HIS A 412 -18.52 -18.05 12.05
N ARG A 413 -17.31 -18.44 12.46
CA ARG A 413 -16.80 -19.81 12.47
C ARG A 413 -16.52 -20.27 13.88
N THR A 414 -16.92 -21.49 14.15
CA THR A 414 -16.69 -22.20 15.40
C THR A 414 -16.03 -23.55 15.11
N SER A 415 -15.59 -24.25 16.15
CA SER A 415 -15.07 -25.62 16.01
C SER A 415 -16.09 -26.62 15.43
N SER A 416 -17.40 -26.35 15.59
CA SER A 416 -18.49 -27.17 15.04
C SER A 416 -18.89 -26.79 13.61
N ASN A 417 -18.49 -25.61 13.13
CA ASN A 417 -18.74 -25.12 11.78
C ASN A 417 -17.45 -24.57 11.13
N PRO A 418 -16.39 -25.40 10.99
CA PRO A 418 -15.17 -24.96 10.33
C PRO A 418 -15.43 -24.70 8.84
N ARG A 419 -14.59 -23.87 8.20
CA ARG A 419 -14.65 -23.66 6.74
C ARG A 419 -14.54 -24.99 5.98
N ASN A 420 -13.57 -25.82 6.41
CA ASN A 420 -13.34 -27.14 5.85
C ASN A 420 -13.26 -28.16 6.99
N PRO A 421 -14.21 -29.10 7.12
CA PRO A 421 -14.21 -30.10 8.18
C PRO A 421 -13.07 -31.11 8.06
N SER A 422 -12.38 -31.19 6.92
CA SER A 422 -11.19 -32.03 6.72
C SER A 422 -9.89 -31.37 7.19
N LEU A 423 -9.93 -30.09 7.58
CA LEU A 423 -8.79 -29.39 8.18
C LEU A 423 -8.96 -29.32 9.69
N PRO A 424 -7.85 -29.29 10.47
CA PRO A 424 -7.94 -29.07 11.91
C PRO A 424 -8.66 -27.76 12.22
N ALA A 425 -9.75 -27.86 12.98
CA ALA A 425 -10.51 -26.70 13.39
C ALA A 425 -9.74 -25.91 14.46
N PRO A 426 -9.71 -24.57 14.38
CA PRO A 426 -9.16 -23.73 15.44
C PRO A 426 -9.89 -23.97 16.77
N SER A 427 -9.18 -23.81 17.88
CA SER A 427 -9.74 -24.01 19.23
C SER A 427 -10.59 -22.84 19.73
N TYR A 428 -10.76 -21.81 18.92
CA TYR A 428 -11.44 -20.56 19.24
C TYR A 428 -12.32 -20.12 18.06
N ASP A 429 -13.33 -19.33 18.39
CA ASP A 429 -14.25 -18.78 17.40
C ASP A 429 -13.62 -17.56 16.71
N TYR A 430 -13.94 -17.37 15.44
CA TYR A 430 -13.44 -16.26 14.64
C TYR A 430 -14.43 -15.87 13.55
N ASP A 431 -14.34 -14.64 13.08
CA ASP A 431 -15.08 -14.20 11.90
C ASP A 431 -14.19 -14.39 10.68
N GLU A 432 -14.61 -15.26 9.77
CA GLU A 432 -13.94 -15.50 8.52
C GLU A 432 -14.30 -14.39 7.53
N LEU A 433 -13.32 -13.66 7.02
CA LEU A 433 -13.48 -12.86 5.81
C LEU A 433 -13.46 -13.79 4.59
N LEU A 434 -14.60 -13.91 3.93
CA LEU A 434 -14.77 -14.86 2.84
C LEU A 434 -13.79 -14.54 1.68
N PRO A 435 -13.20 -15.57 1.04
CA PRO A 435 -12.42 -15.40 -0.17
C PRO A 435 -13.21 -14.67 -1.25
N CYS A 436 -12.54 -13.78 -1.97
CA CYS A 436 -13.14 -13.12 -3.11
C CYS A 436 -13.52 -14.14 -4.18
N MET A 437 -14.65 -13.93 -4.84
CA MET A 437 -15.05 -14.75 -5.98
C MET A 437 -14.01 -14.71 -7.12
N SER A 438 -13.28 -13.61 -7.26
CA SER A 438 -12.19 -13.44 -8.23
C SER A 438 -11.11 -14.51 -8.09
N THR A 439 -10.76 -14.93 -6.87
CA THR A 439 -9.76 -15.97 -6.64
C THR A 439 -10.17 -17.30 -7.25
N CYS A 440 -11.45 -17.71 -7.07
CA CYS A 440 -11.97 -18.92 -7.69
C CYS A 440 -12.05 -18.75 -9.22
N ASN A 441 -12.67 -17.66 -9.68
CA ASN A 441 -12.85 -17.40 -11.10
C ASN A 441 -11.52 -17.36 -11.86
N LYS A 442 -10.45 -16.87 -11.21
CA LYS A 442 -9.10 -16.88 -11.77
C LYS A 442 -8.62 -18.32 -11.99
N ALA A 443 -8.83 -19.24 -11.06
CA ALA A 443 -8.49 -20.65 -11.27
C ALA A 443 -9.36 -21.31 -12.36
N ASP A 444 -10.69 -21.11 -12.32
CA ASP A 444 -11.64 -21.68 -13.32
C ASP A 444 -11.32 -21.20 -14.75
N ARG A 445 -11.05 -19.91 -14.94
CA ARG A 445 -10.80 -19.32 -16.27
C ARG A 445 -9.42 -19.67 -16.85
N THR A 446 -8.44 -19.92 -15.99
CA THR A 446 -7.04 -20.10 -16.41
C THR A 446 -6.70 -21.57 -16.65
N CYS A 447 -7.46 -22.48 -16.03
CA CYS A 447 -7.19 -23.91 -16.08
C CYS A 447 -7.97 -24.66 -17.17
N PRO A 448 -7.41 -25.78 -17.69
CA PRO A 448 -8.14 -26.65 -18.60
C PRO A 448 -9.43 -27.22 -18.01
N VAL A 449 -10.51 -27.25 -18.80
CA VAL A 449 -11.83 -27.73 -18.37
C VAL A 449 -11.82 -29.17 -17.81
N TRP A 450 -10.94 -30.04 -18.29
CA TRP A 450 -10.87 -31.43 -17.85
C TRP A 450 -10.31 -31.61 -16.43
N LEU A 451 -9.65 -30.59 -15.85
CA LEU A 451 -9.27 -30.59 -14.43
C LEU A 451 -10.46 -30.33 -13.51
N GLY A 452 -11.60 -29.88 -14.07
CA GLY A 452 -12.85 -29.77 -13.32
C GLY A 452 -12.92 -28.64 -12.29
N VAL A 453 -11.99 -27.68 -12.32
CA VAL A 453 -12.10 -26.45 -11.51
C VAL A 453 -13.37 -25.73 -11.95
N ARG A 454 -14.33 -25.56 -11.03
CA ARG A 454 -15.63 -24.91 -11.29
C ARG A 454 -16.07 -24.08 -10.12
N CYS A 455 -16.34 -22.80 -10.35
CA CYS A 455 -16.81 -21.91 -9.30
C CYS A 455 -18.32 -21.98 -9.10
N PRO A 456 -18.81 -21.81 -7.86
CA PRO A 456 -20.24 -21.75 -7.59
C PRO A 456 -20.85 -20.50 -8.23
N LYS A 457 -22.11 -20.62 -8.68
CA LYS A 457 -22.85 -19.49 -9.28
C LYS A 457 -23.31 -18.51 -8.21
N ARG A 458 -23.22 -17.19 -8.48
CA ARG A 458 -23.57 -16.13 -7.52
C ARG A 458 -25.01 -16.25 -7.03
N LYS A 459 -25.93 -16.54 -7.96
CA LYS A 459 -27.38 -16.64 -7.69
C LYS A 459 -27.81 -17.90 -6.93
N VAL A 460 -26.92 -18.86 -6.67
CA VAL A 460 -27.29 -20.18 -6.12
C VAL A 460 -26.71 -20.40 -4.74
N ASN A 461 -25.39 -20.59 -4.64
CA ASN A 461 -24.74 -21.02 -3.40
C ASN A 461 -23.37 -20.39 -3.18
N ALA A 462 -22.89 -19.54 -4.09
CA ALA A 462 -21.59 -18.88 -3.96
C ALA A 462 -21.43 -18.12 -2.63
N ALA A 463 -22.48 -17.43 -2.18
CA ALA A 463 -22.44 -16.61 -0.96
C ALA A 463 -22.19 -17.43 0.32
N LYS A 464 -22.27 -18.77 0.25
CA LYS A 464 -21.92 -19.65 1.38
C LYS A 464 -20.41 -19.80 1.58
N SER A 465 -19.60 -19.51 0.57
CA SER A 465 -18.16 -19.81 0.58
C SER A 465 -17.28 -18.71 0.00
N TYR A 466 -17.87 -17.76 -0.74
CA TYR A 466 -17.19 -16.67 -1.42
C TYR A 466 -17.94 -15.36 -1.25
N ALA A 467 -17.20 -14.26 -1.27
CA ALA A 467 -17.72 -12.90 -1.29
C ALA A 467 -17.78 -12.37 -2.74
N PHE A 468 -18.84 -11.63 -3.04
CA PHE A 468 -19.02 -10.87 -4.27
C PHE A 468 -20.10 -9.81 -4.03
N VAL A 469 -20.11 -8.78 -4.87
CA VAL A 469 -21.17 -7.77 -4.91
C VAL A 469 -21.99 -7.95 -6.18
N GLY A 470 -23.31 -7.85 -6.05
CA GLY A 470 -24.25 -7.98 -7.16
C GLY A 470 -24.44 -9.42 -7.65
N ASP A 471 -24.93 -9.58 -8.87
CA ASP A 471 -25.28 -10.86 -9.47
C ASP A 471 -24.25 -11.34 -10.52
N ASP A 472 -24.52 -12.45 -11.22
CA ASP A 472 -23.62 -13.02 -12.25
C ASP A 472 -23.30 -12.07 -13.43
N HIS A 473 -24.08 -10.98 -13.60
CA HIS A 473 -23.87 -9.95 -14.62
C HIS A 473 -23.38 -8.61 -14.04
N SER A 474 -23.16 -8.56 -12.72
CA SER A 474 -22.74 -7.36 -11.99
C SER A 474 -21.23 -7.31 -11.74
N PHE A 475 -20.74 -6.09 -11.54
CA PHE A 475 -19.35 -5.77 -11.18
C PHE A 475 -19.06 -6.09 -9.71
N GLY A 476 -17.82 -6.49 -9.41
CA GLY A 476 -17.31 -6.65 -8.04
C GLY A 476 -17.20 -8.09 -7.55
N ASP A 477 -16.24 -8.84 -8.09
CA ASP A 477 -15.79 -10.13 -7.54
C ASP A 477 -14.54 -10.02 -6.67
N GLY A 478 -14.05 -8.80 -6.43
CA GLY A 478 -12.79 -8.54 -5.71
C GLY A 478 -11.58 -8.34 -6.63
N SER A 479 -11.73 -8.51 -7.96
CA SER A 479 -10.66 -8.22 -8.93
C SER A 479 -10.56 -6.75 -9.30
N GLU A 480 -9.36 -6.32 -9.68
CA GLU A 480 -9.11 -4.99 -10.27
C GLU A 480 -9.87 -4.83 -11.61
N ASP A 481 -9.95 -5.91 -12.40
CA ASP A 481 -10.63 -5.95 -13.71
C ASP A 481 -12.12 -5.57 -13.65
N GLN A 482 -12.79 -5.86 -12.53
CA GLN A 482 -14.23 -5.62 -12.33
C GLN A 482 -14.52 -4.35 -11.51
N GLY A 483 -13.51 -3.50 -11.28
CA GLY A 483 -13.69 -2.15 -10.72
C GLY A 483 -13.94 -2.04 -9.22
N VAL A 484 -14.12 -3.15 -8.50
CA VAL A 484 -14.22 -3.18 -7.04
C VAL A 484 -13.16 -4.14 -6.48
N ILE A 485 -11.99 -3.57 -6.20
CA ILE A 485 -10.85 -4.28 -5.60
C ILE A 485 -11.19 -4.76 -4.18
N ALA A 486 -10.64 -5.90 -3.78
CA ALA A 486 -10.87 -6.56 -2.48
C ALA A 486 -10.53 -5.69 -1.26
N ALA A 487 -9.54 -4.81 -1.43
CA ALA A 487 -8.98 -3.96 -0.40
C ALA A 487 -8.71 -2.56 -0.96
N ASP A 488 -8.87 -1.52 -0.15
CA ASP A 488 -8.44 -0.19 -0.51
C ASP A 488 -7.20 0.28 0.25
N ARG A 489 -6.65 1.41 -0.19
CA ARG A 489 -5.47 2.03 0.41
C ARG A 489 -5.69 2.59 1.83
N TRP A 490 -6.93 2.58 2.32
CA TRP A 490 -7.31 3.03 3.65
C TRP A 490 -7.42 1.87 4.64
N GLY A 491 -7.04 0.66 4.22
CA GLY A 491 -7.02 -0.53 5.05
C GLY A 491 -8.39 -1.20 5.18
N ARG A 492 -9.41 -0.78 4.42
CA ARG A 492 -10.69 -1.48 4.39
C ARG A 492 -10.56 -2.68 3.46
N ARG A 493 -11.07 -3.83 3.91
CA ARG A 493 -11.13 -5.08 3.13
C ARG A 493 -12.54 -5.62 3.19
N TRP A 494 -13.10 -5.99 2.04
CA TRP A 494 -14.45 -6.56 1.98
C TRP A 494 -14.48 -8.05 1.64
N CYS A 495 -13.40 -8.56 1.05
CA CYS A 495 -13.18 -9.99 0.83
C CYS A 495 -11.67 -10.32 0.83
N ASN A 496 -11.34 -11.61 0.98
CA ASN A 496 -9.96 -12.11 0.95
C ASN A 496 -9.55 -12.44 -0.50
N GLY A 497 -8.92 -11.49 -1.19
CA GLY A 497 -8.53 -11.60 -2.61
C GLY A 497 -7.22 -10.92 -2.95
#